data_AF-A0AAW1LWY5-F1
#
_entry.id   AF-A0AAW1LWY5-F1
#
_cell.length_a   1.000
_cell.length_b   1.000
_cell.length_c   1.000
_cell.angle_alpha   90.00
_cell.angle_beta   90.00
_cell.angle_gamma   90.00
#
_symmetry.space_group_name_H-M   'P 1'
#
loop_
_entity.id
_entity.type
_entity.pdbx_description
1 polymer ?
#
loop_
_entity_poly.entity_id
_entity_poly.type
_entity_poly.pdbx_seq_one_letter_code
_entity_poly.pdbx_strand_id
1 'polypeptide(L)'
;MRKTEDKKTGITWNMFERLEDLEFADDICLITSTKKQIQVKSLRLAKTAQQVGLKINKKRTKLLIPQENDEDHIEINGKRI
;
A
#
# COMPACT_ATOMS: atom_id res chain seq x y z
N MET A 1 2.06 18.72 -11.28
CA MET A 1 1.97 17.49 -10.46
C MET A 1 0.57 16.92 -10.65
N ARG A 2 0.40 15.78 -11.35
CA ARG A 2 -0.92 15.15 -11.53
C ARG A 2 -1.33 14.55 -10.19
N LYS A 3 -2.27 15.17 -9.48
CA LYS A 3 -2.96 14.53 -8.37
C LYS A 3 -3.96 13.55 -8.98
N THR A 4 -3.83 12.27 -8.66
CA THR A 4 -4.88 11.31 -8.95
C THR A 4 -6.00 11.54 -7.94
N GLU A 5 -7.19 11.92 -8.42
CA GLU A 5 -8.42 11.99 -7.63
C GLU A 5 -8.85 10.58 -7.21
N ASP A 6 -8.10 9.97 -6.31
CA ASP A 6 -8.50 8.72 -5.69
C ASP A 6 -9.37 9.00 -4.47
N LYS A 7 -10.28 8.06 -4.16
CA LYS A 7 -10.92 8.03 -2.84
C LYS A 7 -9.82 8.08 -1.79
N LYS A 8 -9.94 8.99 -0.81
CA LYS A 8 -8.98 9.03 0.29
C LYS A 8 -9.10 7.73 1.10
N THR A 9 -8.06 6.91 1.06
CA THR A 9 -8.01 5.55 1.65
C THR A 9 -7.14 5.49 2.90
N GLY A 10 -6.38 6.54 3.17
CA GLY A 10 -5.43 6.70 4.27
C GLY A 10 -6.12 6.81 5.61
N ILE A 11 -5.36 6.90 6.69
CA ILE A 11 -5.90 7.09 8.04
C ILE A 11 -6.11 8.59 8.27
N THR A 12 -7.16 8.97 8.99
CA THR A 12 -7.35 10.38 9.41
C THR A 12 -6.17 10.81 10.28
N TRP A 13 -5.39 11.78 9.79
CA TRP A 13 -4.23 12.32 10.51
C TRP A 13 -4.65 13.46 11.43
N ASN A 14 -5.52 14.35 10.92
CA ASN A 14 -6.17 15.42 11.68
C ASN A 14 -7.58 15.65 11.12
N MET A 15 -8.27 16.70 11.58
CA MET A 15 -9.66 17.00 11.19
C MET A 15 -9.88 17.13 9.67
N PHE A 16 -8.83 17.42 8.89
CA PHE A 16 -8.94 17.73 7.45
C PHE A 16 -8.11 16.79 6.55
N GLU A 17 -7.03 16.23 7.09
CA GLU A 17 -6.02 15.50 6.33
C GLU A 17 -6.03 14.00 6.61
N ARG A 18 -5.61 13.24 5.60
CA ARG A 18 -5.43 11.80 5.70
C ARG A 18 -4.02 11.44 5.29
N LEU A 19 -3.41 10.55 6.07
CA LEU A 19 -2.10 10.00 5.80
C LEU A 19 -2.26 8.75 4.93
N GLU A 20 -1.81 8.82 3.69
CA GLU A 20 -2.02 7.81 2.65
C GLU A 20 -0.81 6.88 2.47
N ASP A 21 0.39 7.41 2.64
CA ASP A 21 1.66 6.71 2.47
C ASP A 21 2.82 7.56 3.02
N LEU A 22 3.96 6.89 3.24
CA LEU A 22 5.24 7.49 3.60
C LEU A 22 6.29 6.93 2.65
N GLU A 23 7.09 7.79 2.02
CA GLU A 23 8.18 7.39 1.13
C GLU A 23 9.53 7.87 1.67
N PHE A 24 10.55 7.01 1.59
CA PHE A 24 11.94 7.37 1.83
C PHE A 24 12.86 6.53 0.96
N ALA A 25 13.64 7.17 0.08
CA ALA A 25 14.51 6.50 -0.89
C ALA A 25 13.76 5.42 -1.70
N ASP A 26 14.14 4.15 -1.56
CA ASP A 26 13.52 2.99 -2.23
C ASP A 26 12.42 2.30 -1.40
N ASP A 27 12.20 2.74 -0.15
CA ASP A 27 11.19 2.18 0.75
C ASP A 27 9.91 3.04 0.74
N ILE A 28 8.75 2.37 0.63
CA ILE A 28 7.42 2.99 0.70
C ILE A 28 6.54 2.23 1.69
N CYS A 29 5.90 2.97 2.59
CA CYS A 29 4.92 2.46 3.55
C CYS A 29 3.52 2.92 3.14
N LEU A 30 2.64 1.98 2.81
CA LEU A 30 1.26 2.29 2.45
C LEU A 30 0.38 2.25 3.70
N ILE A 31 -0.38 3.32 3.92
CA ILE A 31 -1.26 3.44 5.09
C ILE A 31 -2.70 3.47 4.59
N THR A 32 -3.54 2.55 5.08
CA THR A 32 -4.95 2.50 4.70
C THR A 32 -5.85 2.16 5.87
N SER A 33 -7.13 2.48 5.75
CA SER A 33 -8.12 2.21 6.81
C SER A 33 -8.70 0.79 6.75
N THR A 34 -8.52 0.05 5.64
CA THR A 34 -9.13 -1.28 5.46
C THR A 34 -8.22 -2.22 4.66
N LYS A 35 -8.33 -3.53 4.93
CA LYS A 35 -7.59 -4.57 4.19
C LYS A 35 -7.83 -4.53 2.68
N LYS A 36 -9.08 -4.27 2.26
CA LYS A 36 -9.41 -4.13 0.84
C LYS A 36 -8.67 -2.97 0.18
N GLN A 37 -8.47 -1.87 0.90
CA GLN A 37 -7.75 -0.71 0.37
C GLN A 37 -6.25 -0.98 0.24
N ILE A 38 -5.61 -1.63 1.24
CA ILE A 38 -4.17 -1.97 1.12
C ILE A 38 -3.93 -2.99 0.00
N GLN A 39 -4.84 -3.94 -0.23
CA GLN A 39 -4.78 -4.85 -1.38
C GLN A 39 -4.80 -4.08 -2.71
N VAL A 40 -5.75 -3.16 -2.87
CA VAL A 40 -5.89 -2.33 -4.09
C VAL A 40 -4.68 -1.44 -4.29
N LYS A 41 -4.22 -0.73 -3.26
CA LYS A 41 -3.04 0.15 -3.34
C LYS A 41 -1.77 -0.63 -3.67
N SER A 42 -1.59 -1.80 -3.07
CA SER A 42 -0.41 -2.65 -3.29
C SER A 42 -0.34 -3.17 -4.72
N LEU A 43 -1.48 -3.61 -5.30
CA LEU A 43 -1.55 -4.00 -6.71
C LEU A 43 -1.27 -2.82 -7.65
N ARG A 44 -1.79 -1.64 -7.33
CA ARG A 44 -1.52 -0.42 -8.11
C ARG A 44 -0.06 -0.03 -8.06
N LEU A 45 0.54 -0.01 -6.87
CA LEU A 45 1.97 0.25 -6.68
C LEU A 45 2.80 -0.75 -7.50
N ALA A 46 2.47 -2.04 -7.44
CA ALA A 46 3.16 -3.07 -8.21
C ALA A 46 3.05 -2.85 -9.73
N LYS A 47 1.90 -2.41 -10.21
CA LYS A 47 1.67 -2.09 -11.62
C LYS A 47 2.46 -0.85 -12.06
N THR A 48 2.42 0.22 -11.28
CA THR A 48 3.15 1.46 -11.58
C THR A 48 4.66 1.25 -11.49
N ALA A 49 5.15 0.51 -10.49
CA ALA A 49 6.56 0.13 -10.39
C ALA A 49 7.03 -0.63 -11.63
N GLN A 50 6.24 -1.60 -12.12
CA GLN A 50 6.58 -2.35 -13.33
C GLN A 50 6.66 -1.47 -14.58
N GLN A 51 5.81 -0.44 -14.70
CA GLN A 51 5.85 0.49 -15.83
C GLN A 51 7.16 1.30 -15.90
N VAL A 52 7.83 1.50 -14.76
CA VAL A 52 9.13 2.17 -14.68
C VAL A 52 10.31 1.19 -14.48
N GLY A 53 10.09 -0.11 -14.70
CA GLY A 53 11.13 -1.14 -14.61
C GLY A 53 11.48 -1.59 -13.18
N LEU A 54 10.76 -1.11 -12.16
CA LEU A 54 10.95 -1.49 -10.77
C LEU A 54 10.14 -2.75 -10.39
N LYS A 55 10.61 -3.46 -9.36
CA LYS A 55 9.96 -4.66 -8.82
C LYS A 55 9.86 -4.58 -7.30
N ILE A 56 8.69 -4.92 -6.76
CA ILE A 56 8.49 -4.99 -5.31
C ILE A 56 9.31 -6.16 -4.73
N ASN A 57 10.14 -5.85 -3.74
CA ASN A 57 10.90 -6.86 -3.01
C ASN A 57 10.02 -7.54 -1.95
N LYS A 58 9.33 -8.61 -2.38
CA LYS A 58 8.40 -9.37 -1.53
C LYS A 58 9.00 -9.94 -0.25
N LYS A 59 10.32 -10.18 -0.19
CA LYS A 59 10.99 -10.66 1.03
C LYS A 59 11.16 -9.57 2.08
N ARG A 60 11.24 -8.31 1.65
CA ARG A 60 11.38 -7.13 2.53
C ARG A 60 10.02 -6.50 2.84
N THR A 61 9.03 -6.64 1.96
CA THR A 61 7.67 -6.15 2.22
C THR A 61 7.03 -6.91 3.37
N LYS A 62 6.44 -6.18 4.31
CA LYS A 62 5.70 -6.73 5.46
C LYS A 62 4.32 -6.08 5.53
N LEU A 63 3.33 -6.86 5.92
CA LEU A 63 1.99 -6.36 6.25
C LEU A 63 1.92 -6.13 7.77
N LEU A 64 1.46 -4.96 8.20
CA LEU A 64 1.21 -4.65 9.60
C LEU A 64 -0.28 -4.37 9.79
N ILE A 65 -0.90 -5.10 10.70
CA ILE A 65 -2.32 -4.98 11.05
C ILE A 65 -2.51 -5.09 12.57
N PRO A 66 -3.57 -4.48 13.15
CA PRO A 66 -3.76 -4.46 14.61
C PRO A 66 -3.99 -5.83 15.24
N GLN A 67 -4.58 -6.77 14.49
CA GLN A 67 -4.81 -8.15 14.88
C GLN A 67 -4.42 -9.04 13.70
N GLU A 68 -3.44 -9.91 13.92
CA GLU A 68 -2.95 -10.83 12.91
C GLU A 68 -3.75 -12.13 12.96
N ASN A 69 -4.49 -12.42 11.88
CA ASN A 69 -5.11 -13.73 11.65
C ASN A 69 -4.44 -14.39 10.43
N ASP A 70 -4.45 -15.72 10.35
CA ASP A 70 -3.87 -16.47 9.20
C ASP A 70 -4.51 -16.12 7.84
N GLU A 71 -5.74 -15.58 7.87
CA GLU A 71 -6.42 -15.10 6.67
C GLU A 71 -5.96 -13.70 6.24
N ASP A 72 -5.21 -12.99 7.09
CA ASP A 72 -4.73 -11.64 6.85
C ASP A 72 -3.45 -11.58 6.05
N HIS A 73 -3.64 -11.73 4.74
CA HIS A 73 -2.62 -11.57 3.72
C HIS A 73 -3.07 -10.57 2.66
N ILE A 74 -2.10 -10.08 1.89
CA ILE A 74 -2.36 -9.42 0.61
C ILE A 74 -1.68 -10.21 -0.52
N GLU A 75 -2.25 -10.18 -1.71
CA GLU A 75 -1.64 -10.81 -2.88
C GLU A 75 -1.02 -9.76 -3.80
N ILE A 76 0.27 -9.91 -4.12
CA ILE A 76 0.96 -9.08 -5.09
C ILE A 76 1.61 -9.96 -6.15
N ASN A 77 1.19 -9.78 -7.42
CA ASN A 77 1.67 -10.57 -8.56
C ASN A 77 1.62 -12.08 -8.27
N GLY A 78 0.45 -12.59 -7.85
CA GLY A 78 0.19 -14.01 -7.59
C GLY A 78 0.93 -14.60 -6.38
N LYS A 79 1.45 -13.78 -5.47
CA LYS A 79 2.10 -14.25 -4.23
C LYS A 79 1.54 -13.53 -3.02
N ARG A 80 1.25 -14.31 -1.96
CA ARG A 80 0.85 -13.81 -0.65
C ARG A 80 2.02 -13.10 0.04
N ILE A 81 1.73 -11.97 0.67
CA ILE A 81 2.57 -11.21 1.60
C ILE A 81 1.82 -11.16 2.93
#